data_AF-A0A0G0KVI5-F1
#
_entry.id   AF-A0A0G0KVI5-F1
#
_cell.length_a   1.000
_cell.length_b   1.000
_cell.length_c   1.000
_cell.angle_alpha   90.00
_cell.angle_beta   90.00
_cell.angle_gamma   90.00
#
_symmetry.space_group_name_H-M   'P 1'
#
loop_
_entity.id
_entity.type
_entity.pdbx_description
1 polymer ?
#
loop_
_entity_poly.entity_id
_entity_poly.type
_entity_poly.pdbx_seq_one_letter_code
_entity_poly.pdbx_strand_id
1 'polypeptide(L)'
;MNIKSYRDLEVWQKAMDLTMECYKVTKEFPKSETYGMCNQIQRAAVSIPANIAEGRGRQYTKEFRQHLSIAYGSLMELETHILLAERLGYIDVEESKPLMSKTAELGRMINGLQRSRKNRSQGEENKNRPLTPEPRNPNPEKGFSLVELLISMVIATVVGLAGFVIFSTSNWSYKVQEDVAEAQQNVRVAMDTLAKDIRTAGFGLPDPPFSLSFTGLTITPTALPNPLTAPITVSNDSDGPDSITILGIGFLAGTLENDADNDGTEDDLNCNGTSDSMICLDRAESANNFFSGGGPYTYRPNRRYISLNGSTFLELGGAQTDANRAAGKLVLSGDYTLDRNYADGTAVYIIQAINYSIDTDNTLAGCSATNPCLVTRDYTMLRGGTDPGGREVLVENIEDLQLAYGIDANPMDGTIDDTDDNDDGGFTGTDYRFSEALDAAITDPMSIIAVRLNVVAMTRNTDPKGASGFRKQCLEDRSGDATCTGAQPDGYRRRSLTKIIKIRNPKTGT
;
A
#
# COMPACT_ATOMS: atom_id res chain seq x y z
N MET A 1 22.50 45.28 4.81
CA MET A 1 22.30 44.17 3.84
C MET A 1 20.98 44.41 3.10
N ASN A 2 20.99 44.50 1.77
CA ASN A 2 19.79 44.77 0.98
C ASN A 2 19.07 43.44 0.68
N ILE A 3 18.10 43.07 1.52
CA ILE A 3 17.33 41.81 1.41
C ILE A 3 16.33 41.95 0.25
N LYS A 4 16.64 41.37 -0.91
CA LYS A 4 15.81 41.42 -2.12
C LYS A 4 14.91 40.21 -2.27
N SER A 5 15.30 39.07 -1.69
CA SER A 5 14.57 37.79 -1.78
C SER A 5 14.37 37.15 -0.41
N TYR A 6 13.47 36.18 -0.32
CA TYR A 6 13.35 35.31 0.85
C TYR A 6 14.62 34.45 1.05
N ARG A 7 15.37 34.18 -0.03
CA ARG A 7 16.64 33.44 0.01
C ARG A 7 17.74 34.16 0.79
N ASP A 8 17.61 35.48 0.95
CA ASP A 8 18.55 36.30 1.72
C ASP A 8 18.26 36.25 3.24
N LEU A 9 17.15 35.61 3.66
CA LEU A 9 16.79 35.47 5.06
C LEU A 9 17.57 34.31 5.68
N GLU A 10 18.41 34.61 6.67
CA GLU A 10 19.15 33.59 7.42
C GLU A 10 18.22 32.55 8.07
N VAL A 11 17.07 32.99 8.58
CA VAL A 11 16.04 32.09 9.12
C VAL A 11 15.49 31.12 8.07
N TRP A 12 15.43 31.52 6.81
CA TRP A 12 15.00 30.64 5.71
C TRP A 12 16.10 29.64 5.34
N GLN A 13 17.37 30.09 5.30
CA GLN A 13 18.51 29.22 5.01
C GLN A 13 18.65 28.12 6.07
N LYS A 14 18.58 28.47 7.36
CA LYS A 14 18.61 27.49 8.46
C LYS A 14 17.40 26.56 8.48
N ALA A 15 16.23 27.05 8.04
CA ALA A 15 15.06 26.20 7.85
C ALA A 15 15.30 25.16 6.74
N MET A 16 15.88 25.55 5.61
CA MET A 16 16.25 24.63 4.53
C MET A 16 17.28 23.58 5.00
N ASP A 17 18.29 24.00 5.76
CA ASP A 17 19.28 23.08 6.32
C ASP A 17 18.64 22.06 7.26
N LEU A 18 17.76 22.51 8.15
CA LEU A 18 17.00 21.62 9.03
C LEU A 18 16.14 20.63 8.23
N THR A 19 15.45 21.09 7.19
CA THR A 19 14.67 20.21 6.30
C THR A 19 15.56 19.13 5.68
N MET A 20 16.74 19.49 5.16
CA MET A 20 17.67 18.51 4.57
C MET A 20 18.13 17.46 5.60
N GLU A 21 18.44 17.87 6.83
CA GLU A 21 18.83 16.93 7.88
C GLU A 21 17.68 15.99 8.26
N CYS A 22 16.44 16.48 8.32
CA CYS A 22 15.26 15.61 8.53
C CYS A 22 15.11 14.57 7.41
N TYR A 23 15.36 14.93 6.15
CA TYR A 23 15.35 13.98 5.04
C TYR A 23 16.48 12.96 5.07
N LYS A 24 17.63 13.30 5.66
CA LYS A 24 18.74 12.34 5.82
C LYS A 24 18.42 11.34 6.91
N VAL A 25 18.03 11.82 8.08
CA VAL A 25 17.73 10.98 9.25
C VAL A 25 16.56 10.04 9.01
N THR A 26 15.50 10.51 8.34
CA THR A 26 14.33 9.66 8.05
C THR A 26 14.60 8.54 7.02
N LYS A 27 15.78 8.48 6.39
CA LYS A 27 16.16 7.35 5.53
C LYS A 27 16.57 6.12 6.32
N GLU A 28 17.07 6.30 7.53
CA GLU A 28 17.54 5.22 8.40
C GLU A 28 16.39 4.60 9.22
N PHE A 29 15.19 5.19 9.13
CA PHE A 29 14.00 4.68 9.83
C PHE A 29 13.53 3.36 9.22
N PRO A 30 12.80 2.53 9.99
CA PRO A 30 12.21 1.29 9.47
C PRO A 30 11.37 1.53 8.21
N LYS A 31 11.48 0.64 7.20
CA LYS A 31 10.74 0.78 5.94
C LYS A 31 9.22 0.83 6.13
N SER A 32 8.70 0.21 7.19
CA SER A 32 7.29 0.28 7.59
C SER A 32 6.81 1.70 7.91
N GLU A 33 7.70 2.60 8.32
CA GLU A 33 7.38 3.98 8.71
C GLU A 33 7.49 4.99 7.56
N THR A 34 7.79 4.51 6.34
CA THR A 34 7.94 5.36 5.15
C THR A 34 6.72 6.27 4.95
N TYR A 35 5.51 5.72 5.14
CA TYR A 35 4.25 6.46 5.02
C TYR A 35 3.69 6.95 6.37
N GLY A 36 4.31 6.54 7.48
CA GLY A 36 3.98 6.95 8.84
C GLY A 36 4.86 8.11 9.32
N MET A 37 5.76 7.83 10.26
CA MET A 37 6.60 8.85 10.91
C MET A 37 7.49 9.63 9.93
N CYS A 38 8.06 8.97 8.92
CA CYS A 38 8.93 9.63 7.95
C CYS A 38 8.20 10.72 7.18
N ASN A 39 6.97 10.44 6.75
CA ASN A 39 6.15 11.39 6.01
C ASN A 39 5.76 12.60 6.87
N GLN A 40 5.38 12.38 8.14
CA GLN A 40 4.99 13.45 9.06
C GLN A 40 6.16 14.39 9.39
N ILE A 41 7.35 13.83 9.67
CA ILE A 41 8.57 14.62 9.89
C ILE A 41 8.92 15.45 8.65
N GLN A 42 8.94 14.82 7.47
CA GLN A 42 9.29 15.51 6.23
C GLN A 42 8.29 16.62 5.87
N ARG A 43 6.98 16.38 6.04
CA ARG A 43 5.94 17.39 5.78
C ARG A 43 6.05 18.59 6.72
N ALA A 44 6.20 18.35 8.02
CA ALA A 44 6.39 19.40 9.01
C ALA A 44 7.68 20.21 8.69
N ALA A 45 8.78 19.52 8.37
CA ALA A 45 10.05 20.16 8.06
C ALA A 45 10.02 21.00 6.76
N VAL A 46 9.34 20.55 5.70
CA VAL A 46 9.18 21.29 4.43
C VAL A 46 8.26 22.51 4.60
N SER A 47 7.25 22.40 5.44
CA SER A 47 6.28 23.48 5.69
C SER A 47 6.94 24.75 6.26
N ILE A 48 8.00 24.61 7.06
CA ILE A 48 8.69 25.73 7.72
C ILE A 48 9.31 26.71 6.71
N PRO A 49 10.27 26.31 5.84
CA PRO A 49 10.85 27.22 4.85
C PRO A 49 9.82 27.66 3.80
N ALA A 50 8.84 26.82 3.46
CA ALA A 50 7.77 27.16 2.51
C ALA A 50 6.94 28.34 3.03
N ASN A 51 6.48 28.29 4.28
CA ASN A 51 5.71 29.38 4.89
C ASN A 51 6.55 30.64 5.10
N ILE A 52 7.84 30.53 5.42
CA ILE A 52 8.74 31.71 5.51
C ILE A 52 8.85 32.39 4.14
N ALA A 53 9.03 31.62 3.06
CA ALA A 53 9.13 32.14 1.70
C ALA A 53 7.82 32.77 1.22
N GLU A 54 6.70 32.07 1.43
CA GLU A 54 5.36 32.54 1.05
C GLU A 54 5.02 33.83 1.78
N GLY A 55 5.21 33.85 3.10
CA GLY A 55 4.98 35.04 3.91
C GLY A 55 5.82 36.24 3.48
N ARG A 56 7.08 36.03 3.09
CA ARG A 56 7.94 37.10 2.59
C ARG A 56 7.49 37.63 1.23
N GLY A 57 6.82 36.81 0.42
CA GLY A 57 6.20 37.20 -0.85
C GLY A 57 4.91 38.01 -0.71
N ARG A 58 4.31 38.07 0.49
CA ARG A 58 3.09 38.84 0.76
C ARG A 58 3.35 40.35 0.80
N GLN A 59 2.34 41.13 0.43
CA GLN A 59 2.42 42.59 0.37
C GLN A 59 2.34 43.23 1.76
N TYR A 60 1.57 42.64 2.68
CA TYR A 60 1.29 43.23 3.99
C TYR A 60 2.06 42.56 5.13
N THR A 61 2.58 43.38 6.05
CA THR A 61 3.32 42.92 7.23
C THR A 61 2.49 41.98 8.14
N LYS A 62 1.16 42.15 8.18
CA LYS A 62 0.26 41.30 8.95
C LYS A 62 0.21 39.86 8.40
N GLU A 63 0.12 39.73 7.07
CA GLU A 63 0.10 38.42 6.38
C GLU A 63 1.45 37.71 6.54
N PHE A 64 2.56 38.44 6.43
CA PHE A 64 3.88 37.84 6.69
C PHE A 64 3.97 37.28 8.12
N ARG A 65 3.45 38.00 9.12
CA ARG A 65 3.41 37.51 10.50
C ARG A 65 2.53 36.27 10.68
N GLN A 66 1.42 36.17 9.95
CA GLN A 66 0.57 34.99 9.97
C GLN A 66 1.32 33.76 9.42
N HIS A 67 1.99 33.89 8.28
CA HIS A 67 2.81 32.80 7.73
C HIS A 67 3.99 32.42 8.65
N LEU A 68 4.63 33.40 9.31
CA LEU A 68 5.64 33.10 10.33
C LEU A 68 5.05 32.36 11.54
N SER A 69 3.78 32.58 11.88
CA SER A 69 3.08 31.84 12.93
C SER A 69 2.81 30.39 12.52
N ILE A 70 2.46 30.17 11.26
CA ILE A 70 2.26 28.82 10.70
C ILE A 70 3.60 28.08 10.66
N ALA A 71 4.67 28.72 10.19
CA ALA A 71 6.02 28.16 10.20
C ALA A 71 6.46 27.77 11.62
N TYR A 72 6.13 28.58 12.63
CA TYR A 72 6.38 28.24 14.03
C TYR A 72 5.56 27.05 14.50
N GLY A 73 4.29 26.94 14.09
CA GLY A 73 3.45 25.77 14.38
C GLY A 73 4.04 24.47 13.82
N SER A 74 4.42 24.47 12.54
CA SER A 74 5.09 23.32 11.91
C SER A 74 6.44 22.97 12.56
N LEU A 75 7.15 23.94 13.12
CA LEU A 75 8.37 23.70 13.88
C LEU A 75 8.10 22.95 15.20
N MET A 76 7.04 23.30 15.92
CA MET A 76 6.64 22.59 17.16
C MET A 76 6.14 21.17 16.88
N GLU A 77 5.44 20.99 15.76
CA GLU A 77 5.03 19.67 15.28
C GLU A 77 6.26 18.81 14.94
N LEU A 78 7.23 19.36 14.20
CA LEU A 78 8.48 18.69 13.88
C LEU A 78 9.25 18.27 15.15
N GLU A 79 9.36 19.17 16.13
CA GLU A 79 10.00 18.88 17.42
C GLU A 79 9.33 17.71 18.14
N THR A 80 8.00 17.67 18.13
CA THR A 80 7.21 16.60 18.74
C THR A 80 7.48 15.26 18.06
N HIS A 81 7.51 15.22 16.73
CA HIS A 81 7.78 13.99 15.98
C HIS A 81 9.21 13.48 16.16
N ILE A 82 10.21 14.37 16.26
CA ILE A 82 11.60 13.97 16.55
C ILE A 82 11.69 13.31 17.93
N LEU A 83 11.06 13.89 18.95
CA LEU A 83 11.01 13.32 20.30
C LEU A 83 10.26 11.98 20.35
N LEU A 84 9.21 11.83 19.55
CA LEU A 84 8.47 10.58 19.47
C LEU A 84 9.28 9.48 18.76
N ALA A 85 9.95 9.82 17.66
CA ALA A 85 10.85 8.90 16.95
C ALA A 85 11.99 8.41 17.86
N GLU A 86 12.54 9.28 18.71
CA GLU A 86 13.55 8.91 19.71
C GLU A 86 12.98 7.89 20.71
N ARG A 87 11.77 8.14 21.24
CA ARG A 87 11.11 7.24 22.20
C ARG A 87 10.73 5.88 21.61
N LEU A 88 10.45 5.84 20.31
CA LEU A 88 10.16 4.61 19.57
C LEU A 88 11.43 3.86 19.14
N GLY A 89 12.62 4.42 19.38
CA GLY A 89 13.89 3.82 18.98
C GLY A 89 14.15 3.88 17.48
N TYR A 90 13.53 4.80 16.76
CA TYR A 90 13.75 5.00 15.31
C TYR A 90 14.95 5.91 15.03
N ILE A 91 15.35 6.70 16.01
CA ILE A 91 16.53 7.57 15.99
C ILE A 91 17.20 7.53 17.35
N ASP A 92 18.52 7.48 17.37
CA ASP A 92 19.30 7.52 18.61
C ASP A 92 19.36 8.93 19.20
N VAL A 93 19.50 9.01 20.53
CA VAL A 93 19.59 10.28 21.28
C VAL A 93 20.76 11.17 20.80
N GLU A 94 21.87 10.57 20.38
CA GLU A 94 23.02 11.32 19.86
C GLU A 94 22.76 11.92 18.47
N GLU A 95 21.89 11.29 17.68
CA GLU A 95 21.46 11.78 16.36
C GLU A 95 20.30 12.79 16.47
N SER A 96 19.43 12.64 17.48
CA SER A 96 18.30 13.55 17.72
C SER A 96 18.73 14.90 18.33
N LYS A 97 19.75 14.91 19.20
CA LYS A 97 20.30 16.12 19.84
C LYS A 97 20.62 17.27 18.87
N PRO A 98 21.38 17.08 17.78
CA PRO A 98 21.70 18.17 16.86
C PRO A 98 20.45 18.70 16.14
N LEU A 99 19.48 17.84 15.82
CA LEU A 99 18.20 18.27 15.26
C LEU A 99 17.43 19.14 16.26
N MET A 100 17.32 18.70 17.51
CA MET A 100 16.67 19.44 18.59
C MET A 100 17.33 20.80 18.88
N SER A 101 18.65 20.89 18.79
CA SER A 101 19.36 22.17 18.92
C SER A 101 19.00 23.12 17.77
N LYS A 102 18.92 22.61 16.54
CA LYS A 102 18.54 23.39 15.35
C LYS A 102 17.08 23.83 15.41
N THR A 103 16.14 22.99 15.87
CA THR A 103 14.74 23.39 16.05
C THR A 103 14.62 24.54 17.06
N ALA A 104 15.30 24.44 18.19
CA ALA A 104 15.31 25.49 19.21
C ALA A 104 15.93 26.80 18.71
N GLU A 105 17.03 26.73 17.95
CA GLU A 105 17.63 27.90 17.31
C GLU A 105 16.65 28.56 16.33
N LEU A 106 16.07 27.77 15.43
CA LEU A 106 15.15 28.27 14.41
C LEU A 106 13.89 28.89 15.04
N GLY A 107 13.39 28.32 16.13
CA GLY A 107 12.26 28.86 16.89
C GLY A 107 12.56 30.24 17.48
N ARG A 108 13.78 30.45 18.01
CA ARG A 108 14.21 31.78 18.48
C ARG A 108 14.30 32.79 17.33
N MET A 109 14.79 32.38 16.16
CA MET A 109 14.90 33.23 14.99
C MET A 109 13.53 33.64 14.43
N ILE A 110 12.59 32.68 14.29
CA ILE A 110 11.22 32.96 13.83
C ILE A 110 10.53 33.94 14.78
N ASN A 111 10.59 33.70 16.09
CA ASN A 111 10.01 34.60 17.10
C ASN A 111 10.68 35.99 17.10
N GLY A 112 12.01 36.05 16.94
CA GLY A 112 12.74 37.31 16.79
C GLY A 112 12.25 38.11 15.58
N LEU A 113 12.10 37.44 14.44
CA LEU A 113 11.61 38.05 13.20
C LEU A 113 10.17 38.55 13.35
N GLN A 114 9.27 37.76 13.94
CA GLN A 114 7.89 38.18 14.22
C GLN A 114 7.83 39.45 15.09
N ARG A 115 8.64 39.52 16.15
CA ARG A 115 8.71 40.70 17.04
C ARG A 115 9.25 41.94 16.31
N SER A 116 10.31 41.79 15.51
CA SER A 116 10.88 42.92 14.75
C SER A 116 9.86 43.59 13.82
N ARG A 117 8.89 42.83 13.29
CA ARG A 117 7.86 43.31 12.39
C ARG A 117 6.67 43.95 13.11
N LYS A 118 6.36 43.52 14.34
CA LYS A 118 5.33 44.14 15.19
C LYS A 118 5.71 45.59 15.57
N ASN A 119 6.98 45.83 15.90
CA ASN A 119 7.44 47.16 16.29
C ASN A 119 7.51 48.13 15.11
N ARG A 120 7.67 47.64 13.88
CA ARG A 120 7.71 48.46 12.66
C ARG A 120 6.33 48.94 12.23
N SER A 121 5.30 48.09 12.35
CA SER A 121 3.92 48.48 12.03
C SER A 121 3.37 49.54 13.00
N GLN A 122 3.75 49.50 14.28
CA GLN A 122 3.36 50.50 15.28
C GLN A 122 4.11 51.84 15.14
N GLY A 123 5.36 51.81 14.67
CA GLY A 123 6.15 53.03 14.42
C GLY A 123 5.73 53.82 13.18
N GLU A 124 5.12 53.16 12.19
CA GLU A 124 4.55 53.82 11.00
C GLU A 124 3.16 54.42 11.29
N GLU A 125 2.37 53.77 12.14
CA GLU A 125 1.05 54.26 12.57
C GLU A 125 1.15 55.50 13.49
N ASN A 126 2.25 55.63 14.26
CA ASN A 126 2.48 56.76 15.16
C ASN A 126 3.09 58.01 14.48
N LYS A 127 3.50 57.93 13.21
CA LYS A 127 4.01 59.09 12.44
C LYS A 127 2.91 59.97 11.82
N ASN A 128 1.66 59.52 11.81
CA ASN A 128 0.53 60.23 11.20
C ASN A 128 -0.46 60.84 12.21
N ARG A 129 -0.06 61.06 13.47
CA ARG A 129 -0.87 61.85 14.42
C ARG A 129 -0.44 63.33 14.39
N PRO A 130 -1.35 64.28 14.14
CA PRO A 130 -1.05 65.70 14.29
C PRO A 130 -0.76 66.03 15.76
N LEU A 131 0.28 66.81 16.02
CA LEU A 131 0.50 67.49 17.30
C LEU A 131 -0.44 68.70 17.38
N THR A 132 -1.59 68.54 18.01
CA THR A 132 -2.32 69.65 18.61
C THR A 132 -2.44 69.40 20.12
N PRO A 133 -2.31 70.43 20.98
CA PRO A 133 -2.52 70.25 22.40
C PRO A 133 -4.02 70.06 22.63
N GLU A 134 -4.41 68.87 23.09
CA GLU A 134 -5.78 68.60 23.51
C GLU A 134 -6.13 69.46 24.73
N PRO A 135 -7.30 70.13 24.75
CA PRO A 135 -7.79 70.74 25.97
C PRO A 135 -8.12 69.65 26.99
N ARG A 136 -7.74 69.85 28.25
CA ARG A 136 -8.14 68.97 29.36
C ARG A 136 -9.67 68.84 29.39
N ASN A 137 -10.19 67.66 29.03
CA ASN A 137 -11.58 67.30 29.20
C ASN A 137 -11.84 66.97 30.69
N PRO A 138 -12.75 67.66 31.39
CA PRO A 138 -13.05 67.38 32.80
C PRO A 138 -14.17 66.34 32.98
N ASN A 139 -14.54 65.58 31.95
CA ASN A 139 -15.55 64.54 32.11
C ASN A 139 -14.92 63.24 32.66
N PRO A 140 -15.49 62.66 33.74
CA PRO A 140 -15.01 61.39 34.26
C PRO A 140 -15.23 60.31 33.20
N GLU A 141 -14.27 59.39 33.05
CA GLU A 141 -14.48 58.16 32.29
C GLU A 141 -15.75 57.49 32.82
N LYS A 142 -16.84 57.56 32.05
CA LYS A 142 -18.07 56.86 32.40
C LYS A 142 -17.78 55.38 32.25
N GLY A 143 -17.72 54.68 33.37
CA GLY A 143 -17.73 53.22 33.39
C GLY A 143 -18.94 52.68 32.62
N PHE A 144 -18.79 51.48 32.06
CA PHE A 144 -19.84 50.83 31.27
C PHE A 144 -21.14 50.73 32.08
N SER A 145 -22.25 51.08 31.44
CA SER A 145 -23.56 50.83 32.02
C SER A 145 -23.76 49.33 32.18
N LEU A 146 -24.42 48.91 33.26
CA LEU A 146 -24.82 47.52 33.48
C LEU A 146 -25.62 46.98 32.29
N VAL A 147 -26.39 47.85 31.62
CA VAL A 147 -27.15 47.51 30.41
C VAL A 147 -26.23 47.24 29.21
N GLU A 148 -25.16 48.00 29.02
CA GLU A 148 -24.19 47.76 27.94
C GLU A 148 -23.41 46.46 28.15
N LEU A 149 -23.07 46.13 29.39
CA LEU A 149 -22.44 44.86 29.74
C LEU A 149 -23.38 43.68 29.46
N LEU A 150 -24.67 43.82 29.79
CA LEU A 150 -25.66 42.79 29.51
C LEU A 150 -25.86 42.60 27.99
N ILE A 151 -25.96 43.69 27.22
CA ILE A 151 -26.07 43.62 25.76
C ILE A 151 -24.82 42.97 25.17
N SER A 152 -23.63 43.38 25.61
CA SER A 152 -22.36 42.82 25.12
C SER A 152 -22.21 41.35 25.45
N MET A 153 -22.63 40.91 26.65
CA MET A 153 -22.60 39.51 27.05
C MET A 153 -23.56 38.66 26.22
N VAL A 154 -24.76 39.17 25.94
CA VAL A 154 -25.74 38.49 25.08
C VAL A 154 -25.18 38.36 23.66
N ILE A 155 -24.64 39.43 23.08
CA ILE A 155 -24.04 39.40 21.74
C ILE A 155 -22.85 38.44 21.70
N ALA A 156 -21.94 38.51 22.68
CA ALA A 156 -20.79 37.62 22.76
C ALA A 156 -21.20 36.15 22.90
N THR A 157 -22.28 35.86 23.64
CA THR A 157 -22.80 34.50 23.78
C THR A 157 -23.41 34.00 22.47
N VAL A 158 -24.20 34.83 21.78
CA VAL A 158 -24.80 34.47 20.49
C VAL A 158 -23.72 34.23 19.43
N VAL A 159 -22.74 35.13 19.34
CA VAL A 159 -21.60 35.00 18.40
C VAL A 159 -20.72 33.81 18.78
N GLY A 160 -20.49 33.58 20.08
CA GLY A 160 -19.74 32.44 20.58
C GLY A 160 -20.42 31.10 20.25
N LEU A 161 -21.74 31.01 20.42
CA LEU A 161 -22.53 29.83 20.03
C LEU A 161 -22.50 29.60 18.52
N ALA A 162 -22.66 30.66 17.72
CA ALA A 162 -22.55 30.55 16.26
C ALA A 162 -21.15 30.08 15.83
N GLY A 163 -20.10 30.65 16.42
CA GLY A 163 -18.71 30.25 16.18
C GLY A 163 -18.43 28.80 16.62
N PHE A 164 -18.96 28.39 17.76
CA PHE A 164 -18.85 27.01 18.26
C PHE A 164 -19.53 26.02 17.32
N VAL A 165 -20.73 26.33 16.82
CA VAL A 165 -21.45 25.49 15.85
C VAL A 165 -20.67 25.36 14.53
N ILE A 166 -20.08 26.45 14.03
CA ILE A 166 -19.26 26.41 12.83
C ILE A 166 -18.00 25.57 13.07
N PHE A 167 -17.31 25.80 14.18
CA PHE A 167 -16.09 25.06 14.54
C PHE A 167 -16.37 23.56 14.76
N SER A 168 -17.45 23.20 15.46
CA SER A 168 -17.83 21.81 15.68
C SER A 168 -18.19 21.10 14.38
N THR A 169 -18.93 21.78 13.50
CA THR A 169 -19.30 21.25 12.17
C THR A 169 -18.06 21.12 11.27
N SER A 170 -17.13 22.07 11.35
CA SER A 170 -15.87 22.03 10.59
C SER A 170 -14.97 20.88 11.06
N ASN A 171 -14.74 20.74 12.36
CA ASN A 171 -13.93 19.64 12.92
C ASN A 171 -14.52 18.27 12.60
N TRP A 172 -15.85 18.15 12.59
CA TRP A 172 -16.54 16.94 12.17
C TRP A 172 -16.27 16.63 10.69
N SER A 173 -16.38 17.64 9.84
CA SER A 173 -16.15 17.50 8.39
C SER A 173 -14.71 17.08 8.09
N TYR A 174 -13.73 17.61 8.83
CA TYR A 174 -12.33 17.22 8.69
C TYR A 174 -12.10 15.74 8.98
N LYS A 175 -12.62 15.22 10.11
CA LYS A 175 -12.48 13.80 10.47
C LYS A 175 -13.13 12.86 9.45
N VAL A 176 -14.34 13.20 8.98
CA VAL A 176 -15.04 12.40 7.97
C VAL A 176 -14.28 12.41 6.63
N GLN A 177 -13.69 13.54 6.24
CA GLN A 177 -12.88 13.62 5.03
C GLN A 177 -11.60 12.80 5.13
N GLU A 178 -10.97 12.76 6.31
CA GLU A 178 -9.79 11.95 6.58
C GLU A 178 -10.09 10.44 6.49
N ASP A 179 -11.14 9.96 7.17
CA ASP A 179 -11.57 8.55 7.11
C ASP A 179 -11.91 8.12 5.66
N VAL A 180 -12.54 9.00 4.88
CA VAL A 180 -12.83 8.74 3.47
C VAL A 180 -11.57 8.71 2.61
N ALA A 181 -10.59 9.56 2.90
CA ALA A 181 -9.32 9.58 2.19
C ALA A 181 -8.51 8.30 2.47
N GLU A 182 -8.53 7.80 3.72
CA GLU A 182 -7.90 6.54 4.10
C GLU A 182 -8.53 5.35 3.35
N ALA A 183 -9.87 5.25 3.33
CA ALA A 183 -10.56 4.20 2.57
C ALA A 183 -10.17 4.23 1.08
N GLN A 184 -10.05 5.41 0.46
CA GLN A 184 -9.60 5.55 -0.92
C GLN A 184 -8.15 5.12 -1.13
N GLN A 185 -7.27 5.42 -0.18
CA GLN A 185 -5.87 5.01 -0.23
C GLN A 185 -5.73 3.50 -0.09
N ASN A 186 -6.46 2.89 0.84
CA ASN A 186 -6.48 1.44 1.08
C ASN A 186 -6.91 0.67 -0.18
N VAL A 187 -8.02 1.07 -0.82
CA VAL A 187 -8.45 0.47 -2.10
C VAL A 187 -7.38 0.62 -3.16
N ARG A 188 -6.71 1.77 -3.23
CA ARG A 188 -5.66 2.00 -4.23
C ARG A 188 -4.47 1.07 -4.04
N VAL A 189 -4.01 0.87 -2.79
CA VAL A 189 -2.90 -0.02 -2.47
C VAL A 189 -3.25 -1.48 -2.78
N ALA A 190 -4.44 -1.92 -2.37
CA ALA A 190 -4.98 -3.24 -2.68
C ALA A 190 -4.99 -3.49 -4.20
N MET A 191 -5.59 -2.57 -4.96
CA MET A 191 -5.72 -2.66 -6.41
C MET A 191 -4.39 -2.57 -7.17
N ASP A 192 -3.39 -1.86 -6.65
CA ASP A 192 -2.10 -1.77 -7.32
C ASP A 192 -1.30 -3.07 -7.16
N THR A 193 -1.33 -3.65 -5.95
CA THR A 193 -0.71 -4.94 -5.64
C THR A 193 -1.34 -6.06 -6.47
N LEU A 194 -2.67 -6.19 -6.43
CA LEU A 194 -3.42 -7.16 -7.23
C LEU A 194 -3.17 -6.99 -8.73
N ALA A 195 -3.24 -5.76 -9.25
CA ALA A 195 -3.06 -5.53 -10.67
C ALA A 195 -1.65 -5.81 -11.16
N LYS A 196 -0.64 -5.64 -10.30
CA LYS A 196 0.74 -6.00 -10.65
C LYS A 196 0.85 -7.51 -10.86
N ASP A 197 0.35 -8.30 -9.92
CA ASP A 197 0.44 -9.75 -9.98
C ASP A 197 -0.40 -10.32 -11.13
N ILE A 198 -1.61 -9.79 -11.36
CA ILE A 198 -2.48 -10.19 -12.49
C ILE A 198 -1.79 -9.94 -13.84
N ARG A 199 -1.08 -8.83 -14.02
CA ARG A 199 -0.36 -8.55 -15.28
C ARG A 199 0.79 -9.49 -15.54
N THR A 200 1.39 -10.02 -14.47
CA THR A 200 2.50 -10.98 -14.57
C THR A 200 2.05 -12.43 -14.50
N ALA A 201 0.76 -12.67 -14.25
CA ALA A 201 0.19 -14.00 -14.17
C ALA A 201 0.42 -14.74 -15.48
N GLY A 202 0.96 -15.95 -15.41
CA GLY A 202 1.22 -16.76 -16.60
C GLY A 202 2.35 -16.28 -17.50
N PHE A 203 3.05 -15.20 -17.17
CA PHE A 203 4.19 -14.75 -17.95
C PHE A 203 5.28 -15.83 -17.98
N GLY A 204 5.52 -16.37 -19.17
CA GLY A 204 6.55 -17.36 -19.44
C GLY A 204 6.18 -18.81 -19.11
N LEU A 205 5.05 -19.09 -18.44
CA LEU A 205 4.63 -20.46 -18.18
C LEU A 205 4.41 -21.22 -19.51
N PRO A 206 4.84 -22.48 -19.64
CA PRO A 206 4.66 -23.26 -20.86
C PRO A 206 3.18 -23.53 -21.13
N ASP A 207 2.80 -23.66 -22.41
CA ASP A 207 1.45 -24.02 -22.84
C ASP A 207 0.98 -25.30 -22.10
N PRO A 208 -0.18 -25.30 -21.42
CA PRO A 208 -0.58 -26.43 -20.58
C PRO A 208 -1.09 -27.63 -21.40
N PRO A 209 -0.89 -28.84 -20.87
CA PRO A 209 -2.03 -29.55 -20.30
C PRO A 209 -1.66 -30.08 -18.90
N PHE A 210 -1.29 -29.21 -17.97
CA PHE A 210 -0.80 -29.67 -16.67
C PHE A 210 -1.90 -29.63 -15.61
N SER A 211 -2.22 -30.80 -15.05
CA SER A 211 -2.95 -30.89 -13.79
C SER A 211 -1.95 -30.75 -12.65
N LEU A 212 -1.87 -29.56 -12.04
CA LEU A 212 -1.13 -29.40 -10.78
C LEU A 212 -1.95 -30.04 -9.66
N SER A 213 -1.66 -31.31 -9.37
CA SER A 213 -2.10 -31.96 -8.14
C SER A 213 -0.97 -31.89 -7.13
N PHE A 214 -1.06 -30.92 -6.22
CA PHE A 214 -0.22 -30.88 -5.03
C PHE A 214 -0.75 -31.89 -4.01
N THR A 215 -0.36 -33.15 -4.17
CA THR A 215 -0.68 -34.20 -3.21
C THR A 215 0.04 -33.89 -1.89
N GLY A 216 -0.74 -33.47 -0.88
CA GLY A 216 -0.25 -33.06 0.44
C GLY A 216 -1.03 -31.90 1.05
N LEU A 217 -1.79 -31.13 0.25
CA LEU A 217 -2.80 -30.21 0.74
C LEU A 217 -4.17 -30.93 0.65
N THR A 218 -4.62 -31.54 1.76
CA THR A 218 -6.04 -31.93 1.85
C THR A 218 -6.84 -30.64 2.02
N ILE A 219 -7.13 -29.96 0.92
CA ILE A 219 -8.19 -28.95 0.89
C ILE A 219 -9.48 -29.77 0.88
N THR A 220 -10.23 -29.73 1.96
CA THR A 220 -11.55 -30.36 2.00
C THR A 220 -12.38 -29.74 0.87
N PRO A 221 -12.82 -30.52 -0.13
CA PRO A 221 -13.32 -30.01 -1.40
C PRO A 221 -14.80 -29.63 -1.30
N THR A 222 -15.15 -28.76 -0.35
CA THR A 222 -16.55 -28.33 -0.20
C THR A 222 -16.86 -27.00 -0.87
N ALA A 223 -15.90 -26.30 -1.52
CA ALA A 223 -16.25 -25.14 -2.36
C ALA A 223 -15.14 -24.58 -3.28
N LEU A 224 -13.84 -24.79 -3.01
CA LEU A 224 -12.80 -24.04 -3.74
C LEU A 224 -12.33 -24.76 -5.02
N PRO A 225 -12.31 -24.09 -6.20
CA PRO A 225 -11.67 -24.60 -7.39
C PRO A 225 -10.17 -24.84 -7.11
N ASN A 226 -9.61 -25.95 -7.61
CA ASN A 226 -8.19 -26.28 -7.42
C ASN A 226 -7.34 -25.13 -7.99
N PRO A 227 -6.72 -24.27 -7.17
CA PRO A 227 -6.23 -22.95 -7.58
C PRO A 227 -4.95 -22.98 -8.43
N LEU A 228 -4.59 -24.17 -8.91
CA LEU A 228 -3.29 -24.51 -9.49
C LEU A 228 -3.47 -25.09 -10.90
N THR A 229 -4.68 -25.10 -11.47
CA THR A 229 -4.93 -25.64 -12.81
C THR A 229 -4.69 -24.63 -13.94
N ALA A 230 -4.63 -23.34 -13.63
CA ALA A 230 -4.44 -22.27 -14.60
C ALA A 230 -3.61 -21.11 -14.01
N PRO A 231 -2.93 -20.30 -14.84
CA PRO A 231 -2.17 -19.14 -14.37
C PRO A 231 -2.97 -18.16 -13.53
N ILE A 232 -4.27 -18.06 -13.81
CA ILE A 232 -5.24 -17.34 -13.02
C ILE A 232 -6.41 -18.30 -12.76
N THR A 233 -6.80 -18.44 -11.50
CA THR A 233 -8.00 -19.16 -11.10
C THR A 233 -8.87 -18.23 -10.29
N VAL A 234 -10.07 -17.94 -10.76
CA VAL A 234 -11.08 -17.16 -10.03
C VAL A 234 -11.99 -18.15 -9.31
N SER A 235 -12.31 -17.86 -8.06
CA SER A 235 -13.38 -18.50 -7.32
C SER A 235 -14.43 -17.44 -7.08
N ASN A 236 -15.59 -17.63 -7.70
CA ASN A 236 -16.74 -16.78 -7.56
C ASN A 236 -17.60 -17.31 -6.40
N ASP A 237 -18.03 -16.42 -5.51
CA ASP A 237 -18.97 -16.76 -4.43
C ASP A 237 -20.20 -15.87 -4.57
N SER A 238 -21.29 -16.43 -5.07
CA SER A 238 -22.55 -15.70 -5.31
C SER A 238 -23.14 -14.99 -4.09
N ASP A 239 -22.85 -15.48 -2.87
CA ASP A 239 -23.34 -14.91 -1.61
C ASP A 239 -22.21 -14.26 -0.78
N GLY A 240 -20.98 -14.18 -1.31
CA GLY A 240 -19.75 -13.84 -0.60
C GLY A 240 -18.80 -12.93 -1.40
N PRO A 241 -17.67 -12.50 -0.81
CA PRO A 241 -16.59 -11.89 -1.58
C PRO A 241 -15.89 -12.93 -2.47
N ASP A 242 -15.60 -12.57 -3.71
CA ASP A 242 -14.83 -13.43 -4.61
C ASP A 242 -13.37 -13.58 -4.16
N SER A 243 -12.68 -14.57 -4.74
CA SER A 243 -11.24 -14.68 -4.61
C SER A 243 -10.54 -14.98 -5.93
N ILE A 244 -9.28 -14.58 -6.03
CA ILE A 244 -8.43 -14.86 -7.19
C ILE A 244 -7.14 -15.51 -6.74
N THR A 245 -6.74 -16.58 -7.41
CA THR A 245 -5.41 -17.16 -7.27
C THR A 245 -4.59 -16.88 -8.52
N ILE A 246 -3.37 -16.40 -8.31
CA ILE A 246 -2.44 -16.02 -9.36
C ILE A 246 -1.19 -16.88 -9.24
N LEU A 247 -0.80 -17.50 -10.34
CA LEU A 247 0.48 -18.19 -10.50
C LEU A 247 1.49 -17.26 -11.15
N GLY A 248 2.63 -17.07 -10.49
CA GLY A 248 3.69 -16.21 -10.97
C GLY A 248 5.08 -16.70 -10.58
N ILE A 249 6.08 -15.97 -11.06
CA ILE A 249 7.47 -16.16 -10.65
C ILE A 249 7.62 -15.61 -9.23
N GLY A 250 7.96 -16.47 -8.29
CA GLY A 250 8.18 -16.13 -6.89
C GLY A 250 9.60 -15.64 -6.63
N PHE A 251 10.19 -16.08 -5.53
CA PHE A 251 11.49 -15.60 -5.06
C PHE A 251 12.67 -16.29 -5.76
N LEU A 252 13.79 -15.57 -5.83
CA LEU A 252 15.08 -16.13 -6.23
C LEU A 252 15.45 -17.22 -5.22
N ALA A 253 15.46 -18.46 -5.70
CA ALA A 253 15.84 -19.61 -4.93
C ALA A 253 17.36 -19.82 -4.94
N GLY A 254 18.08 -19.35 -5.96
CA GLY A 254 19.54 -19.42 -6.08
C GLY A 254 19.98 -19.18 -7.53
N THR A 255 21.23 -19.54 -7.84
CA THR A 255 21.74 -19.55 -9.23
C THR A 255 22.22 -20.93 -9.63
N LEU A 256 22.16 -21.26 -10.93
CA LEU A 256 22.82 -22.44 -11.50
C LEU A 256 24.32 -22.29 -11.35
N GLU A 257 24.98 -23.33 -10.84
CA GLU A 257 26.45 -23.38 -10.76
C GLU A 257 27.02 -24.43 -11.72
N ASN A 258 28.09 -24.05 -12.44
CA ASN A 258 28.94 -24.95 -13.22
C ASN A 258 30.27 -25.15 -12.50
N ASP A 259 30.46 -26.30 -11.87
CA ASP A 259 31.67 -26.60 -11.10
C ASP A 259 32.75 -27.21 -12.02
N ALA A 260 33.63 -26.36 -12.56
CA ALA A 260 34.73 -26.76 -13.42
C ALA A 260 36.05 -26.20 -12.86
N ASP A 261 36.64 -26.95 -11.92
CA ASP A 261 37.92 -26.77 -11.24
C ASP A 261 38.03 -25.67 -10.17
N ASN A 262 38.59 -26.01 -9.01
CA ASN A 262 39.85 -25.39 -8.56
C ASN A 262 40.31 -26.02 -7.24
N ASP A 263 41.38 -26.82 -7.33
CA ASP A 263 42.34 -27.12 -6.25
C ASP A 263 41.99 -28.11 -5.12
N GLY A 264 40.88 -28.83 -5.26
CA GLY A 264 40.87 -30.28 -5.02
C GLY A 264 40.55 -30.75 -3.60
N THR A 265 39.31 -31.18 -3.39
CA THR A 265 38.95 -32.61 -3.48
C THR A 265 37.44 -32.81 -3.39
N GLU A 266 36.93 -33.84 -4.08
CA GLU A 266 35.58 -34.02 -4.68
C GLU A 266 35.38 -33.40 -6.08
N ASP A 267 36.40 -33.55 -6.94
CA ASP A 267 36.22 -33.58 -8.40
C ASP A 267 35.41 -34.82 -8.80
N ASP A 268 34.10 -34.65 -8.95
CA ASP A 268 33.32 -35.15 -10.08
C ASP A 268 31.88 -34.64 -9.92
N LEU A 269 31.71 -33.32 -10.02
CA LEU A 269 30.44 -32.73 -10.44
C LEU A 269 30.45 -32.71 -11.97
N ASN A 270 30.45 -33.92 -12.55
CA ASN A 270 30.38 -34.07 -13.98
C ASN A 270 28.97 -33.75 -14.48
N CYS A 271 28.67 -32.47 -14.70
CA CYS A 271 27.57 -32.01 -15.54
C CYS A 271 27.73 -32.42 -17.02
N ASN A 272 28.71 -33.28 -17.34
CA ASN A 272 29.09 -33.75 -18.66
C ASN A 272 29.26 -35.29 -18.67
N GLY A 273 28.21 -36.02 -18.27
CA GLY A 273 28.36 -37.45 -17.97
C GLY A 273 27.16 -38.35 -18.21
N THR A 274 26.38 -38.13 -19.26
CA THR A 274 25.55 -39.18 -19.91
C THR A 274 24.39 -39.86 -19.16
N SER A 275 23.86 -39.36 -18.03
CA SER A 275 22.60 -39.94 -17.50
C SER A 275 21.68 -39.04 -16.66
N ASP A 276 22.17 -37.99 -15.97
CA ASP A 276 21.33 -37.20 -15.06
C ASP A 276 21.62 -35.69 -15.20
N SER A 277 20.57 -34.86 -15.36
CA SER A 277 20.70 -33.40 -15.45
C SER A 277 20.67 -32.79 -14.05
N MET A 278 21.78 -32.25 -13.54
CA MET A 278 21.84 -31.71 -12.18
C MET A 278 21.71 -30.18 -12.14
N ILE A 279 20.95 -29.63 -11.19
CA ILE A 279 20.87 -28.18 -10.90
C ILE A 279 21.56 -27.87 -9.56
N CYS A 280 22.76 -27.33 -9.59
CA CYS A 280 23.42 -26.85 -8.37
C CYS A 280 22.88 -25.47 -8.00
N LEU A 281 22.51 -25.27 -6.72
CA LEU A 281 22.09 -23.98 -6.16
C LEU A 281 23.18 -23.47 -5.19
N ASP A 282 23.39 -22.16 -5.19
CA ASP A 282 24.55 -21.48 -4.59
C ASP A 282 24.66 -21.49 -3.05
N ARG A 283 23.64 -21.96 -2.30
CA ARG A 283 23.63 -21.89 -0.82
C ARG A 283 22.83 -22.99 -0.11
N ALA A 284 23.19 -23.25 1.14
CA ALA A 284 22.41 -24.08 2.05
C ALA A 284 21.01 -23.52 2.37
N GLU A 285 20.85 -22.19 2.35
CA GLU A 285 19.55 -21.53 2.55
C GLU A 285 18.59 -21.78 1.37
N SER A 286 19.13 -21.91 0.15
CA SER A 286 18.41 -22.23 -1.08
C SER A 286 17.77 -23.62 -1.02
N ALA A 287 18.45 -24.61 -0.44
CA ALA A 287 17.88 -25.94 -0.23
C ALA A 287 16.72 -25.96 0.78
N ASN A 288 16.73 -25.11 1.80
CA ASN A 288 15.56 -24.98 2.70
C ASN A 288 14.31 -24.49 1.93
N ASN A 289 14.51 -23.87 0.77
CA ASN A 289 13.46 -23.53 -0.18
C ASN A 289 13.00 -24.70 -1.05
N PHE A 290 13.49 -25.93 -0.91
CA PHE A 290 12.93 -27.12 -1.58
C PHE A 290 12.68 -28.28 -0.62
N PHE A 291 13.35 -28.31 0.53
CA PHE A 291 13.28 -29.40 1.50
C PHE A 291 12.69 -28.95 2.85
N SER A 292 12.16 -29.91 3.61
CA SER A 292 11.71 -29.70 5.00
C SER A 292 12.91 -29.77 5.97
N GLY A 293 12.93 -28.93 7.00
CA GLY A 293 14.07 -28.80 7.92
C GLY A 293 14.13 -29.91 8.98
N GLY A 294 15.36 -30.34 9.33
CA GLY A 294 15.69 -31.27 10.42
C GLY A 294 15.95 -32.71 9.99
N GLY A 295 17.22 -33.11 9.88
CA GLY A 295 17.61 -34.49 9.51
C GLY A 295 17.65 -34.72 7.99
N PRO A 296 17.76 -35.99 7.51
CA PRO A 296 17.94 -36.28 6.09
C PRO A 296 16.72 -35.76 5.31
N TYR A 297 16.98 -34.71 4.55
CA TYR A 297 16.03 -33.75 4.02
C TYR A 297 14.97 -34.39 3.11
N THR A 298 13.68 -34.17 3.37
CA THR A 298 12.57 -34.66 2.52
C THR A 298 12.08 -33.55 1.59
N TYR A 299 12.02 -33.84 0.27
CA TYR A 299 11.53 -32.94 -0.76
C TYR A 299 10.10 -32.48 -0.44
N ARG A 300 9.86 -31.17 -0.51
CA ARG A 300 8.51 -30.63 -0.30
C ARG A 300 7.70 -30.80 -1.59
N PRO A 301 6.64 -31.61 -1.59
CA PRO A 301 5.84 -31.83 -2.80
C PRO A 301 5.16 -30.56 -3.31
N ASN A 302 5.03 -29.53 -2.46
CA ASN A 302 4.51 -28.22 -2.84
C ASN A 302 5.47 -27.34 -3.67
N ARG A 303 6.65 -27.86 -4.05
CA ARG A 303 7.68 -27.09 -4.77
C ARG A 303 8.17 -27.80 -6.04
N ARG A 304 7.20 -28.11 -6.91
CA ARG A 304 7.38 -28.93 -8.12
C ARG A 304 7.89 -28.18 -9.34
N TYR A 305 7.79 -26.86 -9.39
CA TYR A 305 8.19 -26.10 -10.58
C TYR A 305 9.16 -24.98 -10.23
N ILE A 306 10.11 -24.75 -11.12
CA ILE A 306 11.07 -23.64 -11.06
C ILE A 306 11.07 -22.87 -12.38
N SER A 307 11.52 -21.61 -12.32
CA SER A 307 11.79 -20.78 -13.48
C SER A 307 13.27 -20.42 -13.56
N LEU A 308 13.89 -20.59 -14.73
CA LEU A 308 15.26 -20.20 -15.05
C LEU A 308 15.24 -18.86 -15.76
N ASN A 309 16.00 -17.88 -15.26
CA ASN A 309 16.03 -16.47 -15.70
C ASN A 309 14.65 -15.79 -15.78
N GLY A 310 13.62 -16.36 -15.16
CA GLY A 310 12.25 -15.86 -15.22
C GLY A 310 11.54 -16.11 -16.57
N SER A 311 12.10 -16.94 -17.44
CA SER A 311 11.54 -17.18 -18.79
C SER A 311 11.35 -18.64 -19.13
N THR A 312 12.23 -19.53 -18.69
CA THR A 312 12.08 -20.97 -18.94
C THR A 312 11.58 -21.66 -17.69
N PHE A 313 10.66 -22.60 -17.81
CA PHE A 313 10.06 -23.28 -16.66
C PHE A 313 10.34 -24.77 -16.75
N LEU A 314 10.61 -25.37 -15.59
CA LEU A 314 10.97 -26.77 -15.46
C LEU A 314 10.13 -27.41 -14.36
N GLU A 315 9.57 -28.57 -14.69
CA GLU A 315 8.95 -29.46 -13.72
C GLU A 315 10.01 -30.37 -13.08
N LEU A 316 9.95 -30.48 -11.77
CA LEU A 316 10.81 -31.33 -10.96
C LEU A 316 10.05 -32.62 -10.61
N GLY A 317 10.45 -33.76 -11.18
CA GLY A 317 9.88 -35.07 -10.82
C GLY A 317 10.20 -35.53 -9.39
N GLY A 318 11.23 -34.94 -8.79
CA GLY A 318 11.69 -35.18 -7.43
C GLY A 318 13.04 -34.49 -7.22
N ALA A 319 13.39 -34.24 -5.96
CA ALA A 319 14.67 -33.66 -5.57
C ALA A 319 15.31 -34.58 -4.54
N GLN A 320 16.57 -34.94 -4.74
CA GLN A 320 17.37 -35.60 -3.70
C GLN A 320 18.50 -34.69 -3.25
N THR A 321 18.73 -34.63 -1.94
CA THR A 321 19.99 -34.11 -1.41
C THR A 321 21.03 -35.21 -1.52
N ASP A 322 22.15 -34.92 -2.16
CA ASP A 322 23.32 -35.80 -2.10
C ASP A 322 23.83 -35.80 -0.64
N ALA A 323 23.71 -36.93 0.05
CA ALA A 323 24.07 -37.05 1.47
C ALA A 323 25.56 -36.82 1.75
N ASN A 324 26.41 -36.88 0.72
CA ASN A 324 27.86 -36.65 0.82
C ASN A 324 28.26 -35.20 0.55
N ARG A 325 27.38 -34.40 -0.06
CA ARG A 325 27.66 -33.02 -0.48
C ARG A 325 26.87 -32.05 0.38
N ALA A 326 27.50 -30.95 0.80
CA ALA A 326 26.95 -29.97 1.73
C ALA A 326 25.46 -29.68 1.45
N ALA A 327 24.63 -29.68 2.51
CA ALA A 327 23.21 -29.37 2.45
C ALA A 327 22.96 -28.14 1.56
N GLY A 328 22.34 -28.30 0.38
CA GLY A 328 22.29 -27.17 -0.56
C GLY A 328 21.92 -27.44 -2.03
N LYS A 329 22.32 -28.58 -2.61
CA LYS A 329 22.23 -28.81 -4.07
C LYS A 329 20.97 -29.61 -4.48
N LEU A 330 20.36 -29.25 -5.63
CA LEU A 330 19.14 -29.85 -6.18
C LEU A 330 19.46 -30.79 -7.36
N VAL A 331 19.44 -32.09 -7.15
CA VAL A 331 19.63 -33.06 -8.25
C VAL A 331 18.28 -33.34 -8.91
N LEU A 332 18.18 -33.10 -10.23
CA LEU A 332 17.04 -33.62 -11.00
C LEU A 332 17.32 -35.09 -11.31
N SER A 333 16.41 -35.97 -10.93
CA SER A 333 16.49 -37.40 -11.23
C SER A 333 15.47 -37.79 -12.30
N GLY A 334 15.86 -38.58 -13.30
CA GLY A 334 14.97 -39.15 -14.33
C GLY A 334 15.11 -38.51 -15.73
N ASP A 335 14.10 -38.71 -16.61
CA ASP A 335 14.04 -38.21 -18.00
C ASP A 335 13.95 -36.67 -18.14
N TYR A 336 14.15 -35.93 -17.05
CA TYR A 336 14.05 -34.47 -17.01
C TYR A 336 15.40 -33.85 -17.39
N THR A 337 15.69 -33.80 -18.69
CA THR A 337 16.85 -33.08 -19.20
C THR A 337 16.56 -31.60 -19.33
N LEU A 338 17.55 -30.75 -18.97
CA LEU A 338 17.48 -29.35 -19.35
C LEU A 338 17.38 -29.28 -20.88
N ASP A 339 16.45 -28.49 -21.39
CA ASP A 339 16.21 -28.34 -22.83
C ASP A 339 17.42 -27.78 -23.59
N ARG A 340 18.35 -27.15 -22.85
CA ARG A 340 19.59 -26.55 -23.34
C ARG A 340 20.60 -26.38 -22.21
N ASN A 341 21.82 -26.03 -22.60
CA ASN A 341 22.83 -25.56 -21.67
C ASN A 341 22.50 -24.14 -21.20
N TYR A 342 22.43 -23.94 -19.90
CA TYR A 342 22.30 -22.63 -19.26
C TYR A 342 23.68 -22.16 -18.79
N ALA A 343 23.90 -20.84 -18.79
CA ALA A 343 25.15 -20.27 -18.31
C ALA A 343 25.26 -20.42 -16.78
N ASP A 344 26.49 -20.58 -16.30
CA ASP A 344 26.82 -20.44 -14.89
C ASP A 344 26.31 -19.08 -14.35
N GLY A 345 25.77 -19.09 -13.13
CA GLY A 345 25.12 -17.93 -12.50
C GLY A 345 23.67 -17.66 -12.95
N THR A 346 23.06 -18.51 -13.79
CA THR A 346 21.65 -18.34 -14.22
C THR A 346 20.71 -18.37 -13.03
N ALA A 347 19.86 -17.34 -12.87
CA ALA A 347 18.97 -17.22 -11.73
C ALA A 347 17.85 -18.28 -11.76
N VAL A 348 17.60 -18.93 -10.63
CA VAL A 348 16.55 -19.93 -10.43
C VAL A 348 15.50 -19.36 -9.48
N TYR A 349 14.24 -19.35 -9.90
CA TYR A 349 13.10 -18.85 -9.12
C TYR A 349 12.11 -19.98 -8.84
N ILE A 350 11.40 -19.91 -7.71
CA ILE A 350 10.30 -20.84 -7.40
C ILE A 350 8.99 -20.29 -7.92
N ILE A 351 8.12 -21.14 -8.44
CA ILE A 351 6.76 -20.73 -8.81
C ILE A 351 5.93 -20.53 -7.55
N GLN A 352 5.28 -19.37 -7.47
CA GLN A 352 4.45 -18.99 -6.35
C GLN A 352 2.99 -18.94 -6.78
N ALA A 353 2.12 -19.47 -5.92
CA ALA A 353 0.67 -19.35 -6.02
C ALA A 353 0.15 -18.51 -4.86
N ILE A 354 -0.34 -17.32 -5.18
CA ILE A 354 -0.91 -16.39 -4.19
C ILE A 354 -2.40 -16.27 -4.43
N ASN A 355 -3.19 -16.60 -3.41
CA ASN A 355 -4.61 -16.30 -3.40
C ASN A 355 -4.88 -15.00 -2.68
N TYR A 356 -5.76 -14.20 -3.24
CA TYR A 356 -6.28 -12.98 -2.66
C TYR A 356 -7.76 -13.17 -2.37
N SER A 357 -8.16 -12.91 -1.14
CA SER A 357 -9.53 -13.04 -0.68
C SER A 357 -9.83 -12.06 0.45
N ILE A 358 -11.11 -11.86 0.74
CA ILE A 358 -11.53 -11.08 1.90
C ILE A 358 -11.70 -12.02 3.09
N ASP A 359 -10.98 -11.74 4.18
CA ASP A 359 -11.24 -12.38 5.46
C ASP A 359 -12.36 -11.61 6.18
N THR A 360 -13.47 -12.30 6.39
CA THR A 360 -14.65 -11.79 7.12
C THR A 360 -14.78 -12.39 8.51
N ASP A 361 -14.00 -13.44 8.81
CA ASP A 361 -14.03 -14.15 10.10
C ASP A 361 -13.27 -13.40 11.20
N ASN A 362 -12.46 -12.39 10.83
CA ASN A 362 -11.69 -11.51 11.72
C ASN A 362 -10.87 -12.26 12.78
N THR A 363 -10.41 -13.48 12.45
CA THR A 363 -9.63 -14.33 13.36
C THR A 363 -8.12 -14.16 13.20
N LEU A 364 -7.69 -13.47 12.15
CA LEU A 364 -6.29 -13.25 11.82
C LEU A 364 -5.66 -12.12 12.64
N ALA A 365 -4.46 -12.38 13.19
CA ALA A 365 -3.68 -11.36 13.87
C ALA A 365 -3.26 -10.26 12.88
N GLY A 366 -3.70 -9.02 13.14
CA GLY A 366 -3.46 -7.88 12.25
C GLY A 366 -4.67 -7.46 11.40
N CYS A 367 -5.78 -8.20 11.47
CA CYS A 367 -7.08 -7.73 11.02
C CYS A 367 -7.92 -7.32 12.24
N SER A 368 -8.52 -6.12 12.21
CA SER A 368 -9.42 -5.67 13.28
C SER A 368 -10.60 -6.65 13.45
N ALA A 369 -10.93 -6.97 14.72
CA ALA A 369 -12.05 -7.86 15.07
C ALA A 369 -13.42 -7.43 14.50
N THR A 370 -13.55 -6.17 14.05
CA THR A 370 -14.79 -5.59 13.53
C THR A 370 -14.76 -5.29 12.04
N ASN A 371 -13.60 -5.28 11.38
CA ASN A 371 -13.47 -4.76 10.03
C ASN A 371 -12.84 -5.82 9.11
N PRO A 372 -13.45 -6.11 7.96
CA PRO A 372 -12.94 -7.11 7.02
C PRO A 372 -11.61 -6.65 6.39
N CYS A 373 -10.78 -7.62 6.02
CA CYS A 373 -9.45 -7.37 5.48
C CYS A 373 -9.23 -8.09 4.17
N LEU A 374 -8.53 -7.43 3.24
CA LEU A 374 -7.94 -8.11 2.11
C LEU A 374 -6.70 -8.85 2.59
N VAL A 375 -6.70 -10.16 2.40
CA VAL A 375 -5.60 -11.04 2.79
C VAL A 375 -5.02 -11.73 1.57
N THR A 376 -3.74 -12.06 1.65
CA THR A 376 -3.11 -13.02 0.75
C THR A 376 -2.94 -14.34 1.45
N ARG A 377 -2.98 -15.43 0.69
CA ARG A 377 -2.59 -16.76 1.15
C ARG A 377 -1.56 -17.33 0.19
N ASP A 378 -0.38 -17.62 0.73
CA ASP A 378 0.67 -18.27 -0.03
C ASP A 378 0.53 -19.80 0.08
N TYR A 379 0.03 -20.44 -0.97
CA TYR A 379 -0.11 -21.90 -1.01
C TYR A 379 1.23 -22.65 -1.09
N THR A 380 2.32 -21.94 -1.41
CA THR A 380 3.68 -22.50 -1.49
C THR A 380 4.46 -22.37 -0.18
N MET A 381 3.88 -21.68 0.81
CA MET A 381 4.46 -21.46 2.14
C MET A 381 5.88 -20.86 2.07
N LEU A 382 6.13 -19.95 1.12
CA LEU A 382 7.42 -19.25 1.00
C LEU A 382 7.52 -18.10 1.99
N ARG A 383 6.41 -17.43 2.28
CA ARG A 383 6.32 -16.41 3.35
C ARG A 383 6.13 -17.12 4.69
N GLY A 384 7.20 -17.29 5.46
CA GLY A 384 7.21 -17.92 6.79
C GLY A 384 6.46 -17.12 7.86
N GLY A 385 5.14 -16.94 7.70
CA GLY A 385 4.28 -16.21 8.62
C GLY A 385 3.93 -16.98 9.90
N THR A 386 3.52 -16.25 10.95
CA THR A 386 3.05 -16.78 12.23
C THR A 386 1.56 -17.16 12.23
N ASP A 387 0.85 -16.97 11.12
CA ASP A 387 -0.55 -17.34 10.98
C ASP A 387 -0.69 -18.87 10.74
N PRO A 388 -1.48 -19.61 11.54
CA PRO A 388 -1.76 -21.03 11.32
C PRO A 388 -2.35 -21.38 9.93
N GLY A 389 -2.88 -20.40 9.18
CA GLY A 389 -3.41 -20.58 7.83
C GLY A 389 -2.47 -20.21 6.67
N GLY A 390 -1.32 -19.58 6.95
CA GLY A 390 -0.42 -19.01 5.94
C GLY A 390 -0.96 -17.75 5.24
N ARG A 391 -1.91 -17.05 5.88
CA ARG A 391 -2.50 -15.80 5.38
C ARG A 391 -1.74 -14.58 5.91
N GLU A 392 -1.62 -13.54 5.10
CA GLU A 392 -1.00 -12.25 5.42
C GLU A 392 -2.00 -11.13 5.16
N VAL A 393 -2.17 -10.21 6.11
CA VAL A 393 -3.06 -9.06 5.94
C VAL A 393 -2.37 -8.02 5.06
N LEU A 394 -2.99 -7.72 3.91
CA LEU A 394 -2.49 -6.68 3.02
C LEU A 394 -3.03 -5.30 3.38
N VAL A 395 -4.35 -5.22 3.55
CA VAL A 395 -5.07 -3.97 3.75
C VAL A 395 -6.32 -4.22 4.57
N GLU A 396 -6.55 -3.41 5.59
CA GLU A 396 -7.79 -3.42 6.38
C GLU A 396 -8.91 -2.59 5.73
N ASN A 397 -10.14 -2.86 6.14
CA ASN A 397 -11.36 -2.17 5.70
C ASN A 397 -11.70 -2.40 4.23
N ILE A 398 -11.28 -3.54 3.67
CA ILE A 398 -11.77 -4.01 2.38
C ILE A 398 -12.93 -4.95 2.65
N GLU A 399 -14.12 -4.52 2.28
CA GLU A 399 -15.37 -5.21 2.60
C GLU A 399 -15.79 -6.20 1.54
N ASP A 400 -15.49 -5.89 0.28
CA ASP A 400 -15.89 -6.74 -0.83
C ASP A 400 -14.86 -6.70 -1.95
N LEU A 401 -14.76 -7.83 -2.64
CA LEU A 401 -13.91 -8.08 -3.79
C LEU A 401 -14.77 -8.79 -4.81
N GLN A 402 -14.88 -8.21 -6.01
CA GLN A 402 -15.59 -8.85 -7.09
C GLN A 402 -14.73 -8.90 -8.35
N LEU A 403 -14.81 -10.02 -9.03
CA LEU A 403 -14.02 -10.33 -10.20
C LEU A 403 -14.95 -10.63 -11.36
N ALA A 404 -14.66 -10.00 -12.49
CA ALA A 404 -15.26 -10.37 -13.75
C ALA A 404 -14.16 -10.47 -14.81
N TYR A 405 -14.33 -11.35 -15.79
CA TYR A 405 -13.29 -11.59 -16.80
C TYR A 405 -13.85 -11.38 -18.20
N GLY A 406 -13.00 -10.83 -19.07
CA GLY A 406 -13.25 -10.70 -20.50
C GLY A 406 -12.55 -11.84 -21.23
N ILE A 407 -13.30 -12.54 -22.08
CA ILE A 407 -12.82 -13.66 -22.87
C ILE A 407 -12.66 -13.27 -24.34
N ASP A 408 -11.65 -13.84 -24.97
CA ASP A 408 -11.42 -13.84 -26.41
C ASP A 408 -11.77 -15.25 -26.92
N ALA A 409 -13.05 -15.43 -27.26
CA ALA A 409 -13.66 -16.70 -27.59
C ALA A 409 -13.60 -17.04 -29.09
N ASN A 410 -13.61 -16.05 -30.01
CA ASN A 410 -13.61 -16.22 -31.47
C ASN A 410 -13.26 -14.91 -32.23
N PRO A 411 -12.21 -14.84 -33.08
CA PRO A 411 -11.27 -15.88 -33.51
C PRO A 411 -9.92 -15.80 -32.77
N MET A 412 -9.90 -15.47 -31.48
CA MET A 412 -8.65 -15.24 -30.73
C MET A 412 -7.84 -14.06 -31.28
N ASP A 413 -8.51 -12.94 -31.53
CA ASP A 413 -7.92 -11.76 -32.18
C ASP A 413 -7.31 -10.74 -31.21
N GLY A 414 -7.32 -11.05 -29.90
CA GLY A 414 -6.84 -10.18 -28.84
C GLY A 414 -7.85 -9.12 -28.40
N THR A 415 -9.10 -9.20 -28.84
CA THR A 415 -10.21 -8.37 -28.38
C THR A 415 -11.13 -9.15 -27.44
N ILE A 416 -11.81 -8.42 -26.54
CA ILE A 416 -12.79 -9.05 -25.65
C ILE A 416 -14.03 -9.21 -26.51
N ASP A 417 -14.49 -10.44 -26.65
CA ASP A 417 -15.70 -10.69 -27.41
C ASP A 417 -16.91 -10.22 -26.63
N ASP A 418 -17.81 -9.57 -27.36
CA ASP A 418 -19.18 -9.34 -26.93
C ASP A 418 -19.83 -10.71 -26.75
N THR A 419 -20.18 -11.01 -25.51
CA THR A 419 -20.75 -12.30 -25.16
C THR A 419 -22.11 -12.16 -24.50
N ASP A 420 -22.54 -10.97 -24.10
CA ASP A 420 -23.95 -10.74 -23.86
C ASP A 420 -24.69 -10.68 -25.20
N ASP A 421 -25.81 -11.38 -25.24
CA ASP A 421 -26.59 -11.74 -26.42
C ASP A 421 -27.35 -10.54 -27.04
N ASN A 422 -26.79 -9.32 -26.90
CA ASN A 422 -27.37 -8.06 -27.31
C ASN A 422 -26.65 -7.39 -28.51
N ASP A 423 -25.61 -7.97 -29.11
CA ASP A 423 -25.14 -7.69 -30.48
C ASP A 423 -25.04 -6.18 -30.84
N ASP A 424 -24.74 -5.33 -29.85
CA ASP A 424 -24.81 -3.88 -29.99
C ASP A 424 -23.51 -3.28 -30.55
N GLY A 425 -22.50 -4.14 -30.72
CA GLY A 425 -21.20 -3.82 -31.30
C GLY A 425 -20.41 -2.80 -30.48
N GLY A 426 -20.83 -2.53 -29.24
CA GLY A 426 -20.23 -1.57 -28.33
C GLY A 426 -19.69 -2.25 -27.08
N PHE A 427 -18.42 -2.01 -26.76
CA PHE A 427 -17.82 -2.52 -25.53
C PHE A 427 -18.45 -1.85 -24.30
N THR A 428 -19.26 -2.56 -23.51
CA THR A 428 -19.84 -2.03 -22.27
C THR A 428 -19.48 -2.88 -21.04
N GLY A 429 -20.04 -2.53 -19.88
CA GLY A 429 -19.74 -3.23 -18.62
C GLY A 429 -20.36 -4.63 -18.52
N THR A 430 -21.26 -5.01 -19.45
CA THR A 430 -22.01 -6.27 -19.43
C THR A 430 -21.29 -7.43 -20.13
N ASP A 431 -20.24 -7.11 -20.89
CA ASP A 431 -19.42 -8.06 -21.67
C ASP A 431 -18.45 -8.85 -20.76
N TYR A 432 -18.25 -8.37 -19.53
CA TYR A 432 -17.47 -9.06 -18.50
C TYR A 432 -18.33 -10.09 -17.78
N ARG A 433 -17.83 -11.33 -17.69
CA ARG A 433 -18.55 -12.47 -17.09
C ARG A 433 -18.27 -12.59 -15.59
N PHE A 434 -19.31 -12.83 -14.80
CA PHE A 434 -19.29 -12.80 -13.32
C PHE A 434 -20.19 -13.86 -12.65
N SER A 435 -20.57 -14.97 -13.31
CA SER A 435 -21.48 -15.97 -12.68
C SER A 435 -20.96 -17.41 -12.72
N GLU A 436 -21.15 -18.13 -11.62
CA GLU A 436 -20.84 -19.57 -11.44
C GLU A 436 -21.50 -20.47 -12.52
N ALA A 437 -22.66 -20.07 -13.06
CA ALA A 437 -23.35 -20.80 -14.12
C ALA A 437 -22.67 -20.66 -15.50
N LEU A 438 -21.91 -19.58 -15.73
CA LEU A 438 -21.14 -19.35 -16.95
C LEU A 438 -19.69 -19.83 -16.86
N ASP A 439 -19.15 -20.09 -15.66
CA ASP A 439 -17.84 -20.72 -15.46
C ASP A 439 -17.77 -22.11 -16.12
N ALA A 440 -18.90 -22.81 -16.25
CA ALA A 440 -19.02 -24.05 -17.01
C ALA A 440 -18.79 -23.90 -18.53
N ALA A 441 -18.85 -22.67 -19.06
CA ALA A 441 -18.63 -22.35 -20.46
C ALA A 441 -17.21 -21.82 -20.76
N ILE A 442 -16.39 -21.52 -19.74
CA ILE A 442 -14.94 -21.34 -19.94
C ILE A 442 -14.34 -22.73 -20.18
N THR A 443 -14.43 -23.21 -21.41
CA THR A 443 -13.79 -24.45 -21.84
C THR A 443 -12.27 -24.32 -21.85
N ASP A 444 -11.75 -23.08 -21.89
CA ASP A 444 -10.33 -22.79 -21.84
C ASP A 444 -10.01 -21.48 -21.08
N PRO A 445 -9.43 -21.57 -19.86
CA PRO A 445 -8.97 -20.42 -19.08
C PRO A 445 -7.98 -19.51 -19.82
N MET A 446 -7.34 -19.99 -20.89
CA MET A 446 -6.40 -19.22 -21.72
C MET A 446 -7.11 -18.20 -22.64
N SER A 447 -8.44 -18.26 -22.75
CA SER A 447 -9.23 -17.24 -23.44
C SER A 447 -9.37 -15.94 -22.63
N ILE A 448 -9.02 -15.94 -21.34
CA ILE A 448 -9.11 -14.75 -20.50
C ILE A 448 -8.00 -13.75 -20.89
N ILE A 449 -8.39 -12.60 -21.42
CA ILE A 449 -7.47 -11.53 -21.83
C ILE A 449 -7.61 -10.26 -20.98
N ALA A 450 -8.64 -10.20 -20.14
CA ALA A 450 -8.82 -9.10 -19.20
C ALA A 450 -9.53 -9.57 -17.93
N VAL A 451 -9.17 -8.96 -16.81
CA VAL A 451 -9.87 -9.08 -15.54
C VAL A 451 -10.31 -7.69 -15.10
N ARG A 452 -11.62 -7.53 -14.91
CA ARG A 452 -12.22 -6.40 -14.22
C ARG A 452 -12.28 -6.74 -12.74
N LEU A 453 -11.64 -5.89 -11.96
CA LEU A 453 -11.54 -5.98 -10.52
C LEU A 453 -12.36 -4.86 -9.90
N ASN A 454 -13.31 -5.21 -9.06
CA ASN A 454 -14.09 -4.29 -8.24
C ASN A 454 -13.71 -4.51 -6.77
N VAL A 455 -13.30 -3.45 -6.08
CA VAL A 455 -12.98 -3.51 -4.66
C VAL A 455 -13.79 -2.45 -3.93
N VAL A 456 -14.43 -2.84 -2.84
CA VAL A 456 -15.17 -1.94 -1.96
C VAL A 456 -14.40 -1.79 -0.66
N ALA A 457 -13.96 -0.56 -0.35
CA ALA A 457 -13.52 -0.25 1.01
C ALA A 457 -14.59 0.49 1.79
N MET A 458 -14.59 0.23 3.09
CA MET A 458 -15.39 0.94 4.07
C MET A 458 -14.52 1.91 4.88
N THR A 459 -15.14 2.96 5.44
CA THR A 459 -14.47 3.82 6.42
C THR A 459 -14.21 3.06 7.70
N ARG A 460 -13.13 3.42 8.41
CA ARG A 460 -12.77 2.81 9.68
C ARG A 460 -13.84 3.01 10.76
N ASN A 461 -14.48 4.19 10.77
CA ASN A 461 -15.51 4.55 11.73
C ASN A 461 -16.87 4.71 11.04
N THR A 462 -17.94 4.52 11.82
CA THR A 462 -19.30 4.84 11.40
C THR A 462 -19.48 6.35 11.23
N ASP A 463 -20.34 6.75 10.29
CA ASP A 463 -20.74 8.14 10.09
C ASP A 463 -21.38 8.68 11.38
N PRO A 464 -20.85 9.79 11.94
CA PRO A 464 -21.37 10.29 13.20
C PRO A 464 -22.77 10.93 13.11
N LYS A 465 -23.32 11.15 11.90
CA LYS A 465 -24.73 11.52 11.70
C LYS A 465 -25.68 10.33 11.87
N GLY A 466 -25.16 9.14 12.17
CA GLY A 466 -25.92 7.93 12.43
C GLY A 466 -26.08 7.07 11.19
N ALA A 467 -26.58 5.86 11.41
CA ALA A 467 -26.64 4.83 10.38
C ALA A 467 -27.57 5.16 9.19
N SER A 468 -28.42 6.18 9.28
CA SER A 468 -29.48 6.43 8.30
C SER A 468 -28.96 6.76 6.90
N GLY A 469 -28.90 5.76 6.03
CA GLY A 469 -28.72 5.92 4.59
C GLY A 469 -27.48 5.25 4.00
N PHE A 470 -26.51 4.81 4.81
CA PHE A 470 -25.36 4.06 4.32
C PHE A 470 -25.58 2.56 4.50
N ARG A 471 -25.66 1.85 3.38
CA ARG A 471 -25.87 0.40 3.31
C ARG A 471 -24.69 -0.25 2.61
N LYS A 472 -24.55 -1.56 2.81
CA LYS A 472 -23.65 -2.41 2.02
C LYS A 472 -23.95 -2.21 0.53
N GLN A 473 -22.89 -2.00 -0.25
CA GLN A 473 -23.01 -1.88 -1.69
C GLN A 473 -23.08 -3.29 -2.28
N CYS A 474 -24.15 -3.59 -3.02
CA CYS A 474 -24.23 -4.82 -3.79
C CYS A 474 -23.35 -4.64 -5.03
N LEU A 475 -22.38 -5.52 -5.21
CA LEU A 475 -21.65 -5.64 -6.46
C LEU A 475 -22.44 -6.54 -7.44
N GLU A 476 -21.96 -6.71 -8.67
CA GLU A 476 -22.79 -7.12 -9.83
C GLU A 476 -23.41 -8.54 -9.66
N ASP A 477 -22.70 -9.49 -9.06
CA ASP A 477 -23.16 -10.86 -8.73
C ASP A 477 -24.12 -10.90 -7.54
N ARG A 478 -23.92 -10.02 -6.56
CA ARG A 478 -24.77 -9.82 -5.39
C ARG A 478 -25.99 -8.92 -5.65
N SER A 479 -26.27 -8.56 -6.89
CA SER A 479 -27.36 -7.64 -7.25
C SER A 479 -28.77 -8.14 -6.87
N GLY A 480 -28.91 -9.45 -6.54
CA GLY A 480 -30.12 -10.07 -5.99
C GLY A 480 -30.04 -10.54 -4.53
N ASP A 481 -28.88 -10.42 -3.86
CA ASP A 481 -28.66 -10.93 -2.51
C ASP A 481 -29.34 -10.03 -1.47
N ALA A 482 -30.21 -10.63 -0.64
CA ALA A 482 -30.92 -9.95 0.44
C ALA A 482 -29.98 -9.44 1.55
N THR A 483 -28.79 -10.03 1.70
CA THR A 483 -27.79 -9.58 2.70
C THR A 483 -27.19 -8.22 2.35
N CYS A 484 -27.23 -7.82 1.08
CA CYS A 484 -26.72 -6.53 0.60
C CYS A 484 -27.88 -5.60 0.17
N THR A 485 -28.85 -6.07 -0.62
CA THR A 485 -30.00 -5.27 -1.10
C THR A 485 -30.99 -4.95 0.02
N GLY A 486 -31.09 -5.82 1.03
CA GLY A 486 -31.91 -5.65 2.24
C GLY A 486 -31.12 -5.28 3.50
N ALA A 487 -29.80 -5.07 3.38
CA ALA A 487 -28.91 -4.76 4.50
C ALA A 487 -29.44 -3.59 5.34
N GLN A 488 -29.55 -3.77 6.65
CA GLN A 488 -29.82 -2.65 7.54
C GLN A 488 -28.69 -1.63 7.41
N PRO A 489 -29.01 -0.32 7.45
CA PRO A 489 -27.97 0.68 7.41
C PRO A 489 -27.00 0.49 8.60
N ASP A 490 -25.71 0.48 8.30
CA ASP A 490 -24.65 0.26 9.30
C ASP A 490 -23.82 1.52 9.58
N GLY A 491 -24.07 2.58 8.82
CA GLY A 491 -23.44 3.88 9.00
C GLY A 491 -22.04 3.98 8.42
N TYR A 492 -21.48 2.94 7.79
CA TYR A 492 -20.15 3.04 7.20
C TYR A 492 -20.21 3.62 5.79
N ARG A 493 -19.35 4.61 5.51
CA ARG A 493 -19.22 5.14 4.15
C ARG A 493 -18.36 4.19 3.35
N ARG A 494 -18.70 4.02 2.07
CA ARG A 494 -18.02 3.10 1.17
C ARG A 494 -17.45 3.81 -0.05
N ARG A 495 -16.39 3.22 -0.58
CA ARG A 495 -15.77 3.61 -1.84
C ARG A 495 -15.55 2.35 -2.66
N SER A 496 -16.26 2.24 -3.77
CA SER A 496 -15.96 1.25 -4.79
C SER A 496 -14.94 1.84 -5.78
N LEU A 497 -13.97 1.03 -6.17
CA LEU A 497 -13.11 1.32 -7.30
C LEU A 497 -13.17 0.12 -8.26
N THR A 498 -13.28 0.44 -9.54
CA THR A 498 -13.24 -0.53 -10.63
C THR A 498 -11.96 -0.35 -11.42
N LYS A 499 -11.25 -1.44 -11.71
CA LYS A 499 -10.04 -1.44 -12.52
C LYS A 499 -10.09 -2.60 -13.49
N ILE A 500 -9.93 -2.29 -14.78
CA ILE A 500 -9.77 -3.29 -15.83
C ILE A 500 -8.27 -3.51 -16.04
N ILE A 501 -7.85 -4.76 -15.99
CA ILE A 501 -6.47 -5.18 -16.16
C ILE A 501 -6.44 -6.10 -17.37
N LYS A 502 -5.83 -5.63 -18.45
CA LYS A 502 -5.50 -6.51 -19.57
C LYS A 502 -4.35 -7.42 -19.18
N ILE A 503 -4.50 -8.70 -19.48
CA ILE A 503 -3.53 -9.75 -19.26
C ILE A 503 -2.95 -10.09 -20.64
N ARG A 504 -1.67 -10.45 -20.69
CA ARG A 504 -1.09 -10.96 -21.93
C ARG A 504 -1.83 -12.25 -22.29
N ASN A 505 -2.35 -12.35 -23.50
CA ASN A 505 -2.97 -13.59 -23.97
C ASN A 505 -1.87 -14.67 -23.98
N PRO A 506 -1.98 -15.71 -23.14
CA PRO A 506 -0.91 -16.68 -23.00
C PRO A 506 -0.74 -17.58 -24.23
N LYS A 507 -1.76 -17.69 -25.10
CA LYS A 507 -1.68 -18.44 -26.37
C LYS A 507 -1.11 -17.65 -27.53
N THR A 508 -1.48 -16.38 -27.66
CA THR A 508 -1.02 -15.54 -28.78
C THR A 508 0.22 -14.73 -28.43
N GLY A 509 0.56 -14.63 -27.14
CA GLY A 509 1.68 -13.87 -26.61
C GLY A 509 1.51 -12.34 -26.67
N THR A 510 0.35 -11.86 -27.13
CA THR A 510 0.02 -10.43 -27.29
C THR A 510 -0.70 -9.86 -26.08
#